data_AF-A0A447Y5H5-F1
#
_entry.id   AF-A0A447Y5H5-F1
#
_cell.length_a   1.000
_cell.length_b   1.000
_cell.length_c   1.000
_cell.angle_alpha   90.00
_cell.angle_beta   90.00
_cell.angle_gamma   90.00
#
_symmetry.space_group_name_H-M   'P 1'
#
loop_
_entity.id
_entity.type
_entity.pdbx_description
1 polymer ?
#
loop_
_entity_poly.entity_id
_entity_poly.type
_entity_poly.pdbx_seq_one_letter_code
_entity_poly.pdbx_strand_id
1 'polypeptide(L)'
;MILVKREDRQPVHSFKLRGAYAMMAGLTEEQKAHGVITASAGNHAQGVAFSSARLGVKALIVMPTATADIKVDAVRGFGGEVLLHGANFDEAKAKAIELSQQQGFTWVPPFDHPMVIAGQGTLALELLQQDAHLDRVFVPVGGGGLAAGVAVLIKQLMPQIKVIAVEAEDSACLKAALDAGHPVDLPRVGLFAEGVAVKRIGDETFRLCQEYLDDIITVDSDAICAAMKDLFEDVRAVAEPSGALALAGMKKYIAQNNIRGERLAHILSGANVNFHGLRYVSERCELGEQREALLAVTIPEEKGSFLKFCQLLGGRSVTEFNYRFADAKNACIFVGVRLSRGSRRAQRNFADAQRRRLQRG
;
A
#
# COMPACT_ATOMS: atom_id res chain seq x y z
N MET A 1 12.41 6.88 17.64
CA MET A 1 12.07 5.44 17.62
C MET A 1 10.91 5.25 16.66
N ILE A 2 10.96 4.21 15.81
CA ILE A 2 9.90 3.92 14.83
C ILE A 2 9.27 2.58 15.19
N LEU A 3 7.94 2.53 15.20
CA LEU A 3 7.13 1.38 15.57
C LEU A 3 6.16 1.03 14.44
N VAL A 4 5.86 -0.27 14.30
CA VAL A 4 4.88 -0.78 13.32
C VAL A 4 3.77 -1.54 14.02
N LYS A 5 2.51 -1.14 13.77
CA LYS A 5 1.31 -1.90 14.19
C LYS A 5 0.98 -2.92 13.10
N ARG A 6 1.22 -4.21 13.40
CA ARG A 6 1.18 -5.35 12.45
C ARG A 6 -0.24 -5.92 12.24
N GLU A 7 -1.11 -5.20 11.54
CA GLU A 7 -2.47 -5.67 11.22
C GLU A 7 -2.52 -6.73 10.11
N ASP A 8 -1.41 -6.95 9.39
CA ASP A 8 -1.22 -8.10 8.49
C ASP A 8 -1.31 -9.46 9.20
N ARG A 9 -1.17 -9.48 10.53
CA ARG A 9 -1.24 -10.72 11.33
C ARG A 9 -2.67 -11.15 11.66
N GLN A 10 -3.68 -10.36 11.28
CA GLN A 10 -5.07 -10.79 11.38
C GLN A 10 -5.31 -12.02 10.48
N PRO A 11 -6.31 -12.87 10.78
CA PRO A 11 -6.60 -14.07 9.98
C PRO A 11 -6.91 -13.80 8.49
N VAL A 12 -7.38 -12.60 8.18
CA VAL A 12 -7.68 -12.11 6.81
C VAL A 12 -6.59 -11.17 6.27
N HIS A 13 -5.43 -11.16 6.93
CA HIS A 13 -4.23 -10.42 6.56
C HIS A 13 -4.40 -8.90 6.43
N SER A 14 -5.41 -8.34 7.07
CA SER A 14 -5.66 -6.89 7.12
C SER A 14 -6.58 -6.49 8.27
N PHE A 15 -6.59 -5.20 8.58
CA PHE A 15 -7.44 -4.62 9.63
C PHE A 15 -8.95 -4.69 9.35
N LYS A 16 -9.37 -4.96 8.10
CA LYS A 16 -10.78 -4.87 7.67
C LYS A 16 -11.72 -5.78 8.44
N LEU A 17 -11.21 -6.87 9.02
CA LEU A 17 -11.94 -7.74 9.93
C LEU A 17 -12.58 -6.97 11.10
N ARG A 18 -11.90 -5.98 11.67
CA ARG A 18 -12.36 -5.28 12.88
C ARG A 18 -13.69 -4.58 12.66
N GLY A 19 -13.75 -3.69 11.67
CA GLY A 19 -14.98 -2.95 11.35
C GLY A 19 -16.10 -3.83 10.80
N ALA A 20 -15.78 -4.83 9.96
CA ALA A 20 -16.77 -5.77 9.46
C ALA A 20 -17.42 -6.56 10.62
N TYR A 21 -16.59 -7.13 11.49
CA TYR A 21 -17.07 -7.90 12.63
C TYR A 21 -17.85 -7.03 13.63
N ALA A 22 -17.36 -5.83 13.96
CA ALA A 22 -18.03 -4.93 14.90
C ALA A 22 -19.43 -4.54 14.43
N MET A 23 -19.59 -4.23 13.14
CA MET A 23 -20.92 -3.96 12.58
C MET A 23 -21.79 -5.20 12.56
N MET A 24 -21.27 -6.32 12.05
CA MET A 24 -22.05 -7.54 11.85
C MET A 24 -22.49 -8.20 13.17
N ALA A 25 -21.64 -8.16 14.20
CA ALA A 25 -21.96 -8.68 15.52
C ALA A 25 -23.07 -7.85 16.21
N GLY A 26 -23.17 -6.56 15.88
CA GLY A 26 -24.20 -5.65 16.36
C GLY A 26 -25.53 -5.71 15.58
N LEU A 27 -25.64 -6.55 14.55
CA LEU A 27 -26.89 -6.72 13.82
C LEU A 27 -27.97 -7.39 14.69
N THR A 28 -29.22 -7.03 14.43
CA THR A 28 -30.37 -7.71 15.01
C THR A 28 -30.51 -9.14 14.48
N GLU A 29 -31.22 -10.00 15.20
CA GLU A 29 -31.46 -11.38 14.76
C GLU A 29 -32.25 -11.43 13.44
N GLU A 30 -33.16 -10.49 13.20
CA GLU A 30 -33.88 -10.36 11.93
C GLU A 30 -32.92 -10.05 10.77
N GLN A 31 -32.01 -9.08 10.95
CA GLN A 31 -31.01 -8.76 9.94
C GLN A 31 -30.05 -9.93 9.68
N LYS A 32 -29.63 -10.65 10.73
CA LYS A 32 -28.80 -11.85 10.61
C LYS A 32 -29.50 -12.96 9.86
N ALA A 33 -30.81 -13.15 10.08
CA ALA A 33 -31.61 -14.17 9.41
C ALA A 33 -31.73 -13.92 7.90
N HIS A 34 -31.85 -12.66 7.48
CA HIS A 34 -31.83 -12.26 6.06
C HIS A 34 -30.43 -12.33 5.44
N GLY A 35 -29.38 -12.30 6.26
CA GLY A 35 -27.99 -12.32 5.82
C GLY A 35 -27.45 -10.94 5.46
N VAL A 36 -26.17 -10.91 5.07
CA VAL A 36 -25.45 -9.68 4.73
C VAL A 36 -24.96 -9.69 3.29
N ILE A 37 -24.74 -8.51 2.74
CA ILE A 37 -24.20 -8.33 1.39
C ILE A 37 -23.17 -7.21 1.34
N THR A 38 -22.14 -7.38 0.52
CA THR A 38 -21.20 -6.30 0.16
C THR A 38 -20.70 -6.49 -1.27
N ALA A 39 -20.16 -5.43 -1.86
CA ALA A 39 -19.36 -5.51 -3.09
C ALA A 39 -17.89 -5.20 -2.77
N SER A 40 -17.00 -6.16 -3.06
CA SER A 40 -15.55 -6.01 -2.92
C SER A 40 -14.86 -7.27 -3.46
N ALA A 41 -13.69 -7.10 -4.08
CA ALA A 41 -12.81 -8.19 -4.51
C ALA A 41 -11.50 -8.25 -3.70
N GLY A 42 -11.45 -7.63 -2.51
CA GLY A 42 -10.20 -7.48 -1.75
C GLY A 42 -10.37 -7.64 -0.24
N ASN A 43 -9.57 -6.90 0.53
CA ASN A 43 -9.47 -7.01 1.99
C ASN A 43 -10.82 -6.92 2.72
N HIS A 44 -11.74 -6.07 2.25
CA HIS A 44 -13.07 -5.94 2.84
C HIS A 44 -13.92 -7.20 2.64
N ALA A 45 -13.88 -7.79 1.43
CA ALA A 45 -14.60 -9.02 1.12
C ALA A 45 -14.20 -10.17 2.05
N GLN A 46 -12.88 -10.34 2.27
CA GLN A 46 -12.36 -11.35 3.19
C GLN A 46 -12.77 -11.07 4.64
N GLY A 47 -12.75 -9.81 5.06
CA GLY A 47 -13.21 -9.40 6.40
C GLY A 47 -14.68 -9.72 6.65
N VAL A 48 -15.56 -9.46 5.67
CA VAL A 48 -16.99 -9.80 5.75
C VAL A 48 -17.20 -11.31 5.74
N ALA A 49 -16.55 -12.04 4.82
CA ALA A 49 -16.67 -13.50 4.71
C ALA A 49 -16.21 -14.22 5.99
N PHE A 50 -15.06 -13.82 6.55
CA PHE A 50 -14.60 -14.40 7.81
C PHE A 50 -15.56 -14.09 8.96
N SER A 51 -16.07 -12.85 9.03
CA SER A 51 -17.01 -12.43 10.07
C SER A 51 -18.33 -13.20 9.97
N SER A 52 -18.82 -13.42 8.74
CA SER A 52 -20.08 -14.11 8.48
C SER A 52 -20.01 -15.57 8.93
N ALA A 53 -18.94 -16.27 8.57
CA ALA A 53 -18.69 -17.64 9.01
C ALA A 53 -18.59 -17.74 10.54
N ARG A 54 -17.91 -16.78 11.18
CA ARG A 54 -17.74 -16.77 12.64
C ARG A 54 -19.06 -16.51 13.40
N LEU A 55 -19.96 -15.72 12.81
CA LEU A 55 -21.24 -15.34 13.41
C LEU A 55 -22.40 -16.27 12.99
N GLY A 56 -22.17 -17.22 12.08
CA GLY A 56 -23.23 -18.07 11.53
C GLY A 56 -24.23 -17.31 10.65
N VAL A 57 -23.80 -16.22 10.02
CA VAL A 57 -24.62 -15.36 9.16
C VAL A 57 -24.25 -15.64 7.70
N LYS A 58 -25.23 -15.74 6.80
CA LYS A 58 -24.95 -15.85 5.37
C LYS A 58 -24.39 -14.53 4.84
N ALA A 59 -23.34 -14.59 4.04
CA ALA A 59 -22.78 -13.40 3.37
C ALA A 59 -22.67 -13.62 1.88
N LEU A 60 -23.30 -12.73 1.12
CA LEU A 60 -23.14 -12.64 -0.32
C LEU A 60 -22.12 -11.54 -0.67
N ILE A 61 -21.09 -11.91 -1.41
CA ILE A 61 -20.02 -11.02 -1.85
C ILE A 61 -20.10 -10.86 -3.36
N VAL A 62 -20.44 -9.66 -3.82
CA VAL A 62 -20.53 -9.37 -5.25
C VAL A 62 -19.18 -8.85 -5.74
N MET A 63 -18.67 -9.46 -6.81
CA MET A 63 -17.38 -9.11 -7.42
C MET A 63 -17.53 -8.97 -8.94
N PRO A 64 -16.70 -8.16 -9.62
CA PRO A 64 -16.67 -8.11 -11.09
C PRO A 64 -16.39 -9.49 -11.70
N THR A 65 -16.92 -9.74 -12.90
CA THR A 65 -16.73 -11.03 -13.59
C THR A 65 -15.29 -11.35 -13.93
N ALA A 66 -14.46 -10.32 -14.16
CA ALA A 66 -13.03 -10.45 -14.43
C ALA A 66 -12.15 -10.58 -13.17
N THR A 67 -12.75 -10.78 -11.99
CA THR A 67 -11.99 -10.95 -10.75
C THR A 67 -11.17 -12.23 -10.80
N ALA A 68 -9.87 -12.14 -10.51
CA ALA A 68 -8.96 -13.28 -10.52
C ALA A 68 -9.40 -14.38 -9.53
N ASP A 69 -9.29 -15.64 -9.95
CA ASP A 69 -9.74 -16.81 -9.17
C ASP A 69 -9.17 -16.83 -7.75
N ILE A 70 -7.91 -16.46 -7.56
CA ILE A 70 -7.28 -16.39 -6.23
C ILE A 70 -8.03 -15.48 -5.24
N LYS A 71 -8.62 -14.38 -5.71
CA LYS A 71 -9.39 -13.45 -4.87
C LYS A 71 -10.78 -14.02 -4.58
N VAL A 72 -11.38 -14.70 -5.55
CA VAL A 72 -12.67 -15.39 -5.41
C VAL A 72 -12.56 -16.54 -4.42
N ASP A 73 -11.55 -17.38 -4.58
CA ASP A 73 -11.32 -18.57 -3.77
C ASP A 73 -10.91 -18.22 -2.34
N ALA A 74 -10.19 -17.11 -2.12
CA ALA A 74 -9.91 -16.61 -0.78
C ALA A 74 -11.22 -16.29 -0.02
N VAL A 75 -12.18 -15.65 -0.69
CA VAL A 75 -13.48 -15.32 -0.07
C VAL A 75 -14.32 -16.57 0.19
N ARG A 76 -14.37 -17.50 -0.77
CA ARG A 76 -15.02 -18.80 -0.58
C ARG A 76 -14.38 -19.58 0.57
N GLY A 77 -13.05 -19.58 0.66
CA GLY A 77 -12.27 -20.23 1.71
C GLY A 77 -12.56 -19.70 3.11
N PHE A 78 -12.92 -18.41 3.24
CA PHE A 78 -13.38 -17.82 4.49
C PHE A 78 -14.87 -18.05 4.79
N GLY A 79 -15.63 -18.66 3.87
CA GLY A 79 -17.04 -19.01 4.05
C GLY A 79 -18.04 -18.03 3.43
N GLY A 80 -17.60 -17.09 2.60
CA GLY A 80 -18.48 -16.18 1.87
C GLY A 80 -19.01 -16.80 0.57
N GLU A 81 -20.27 -16.54 0.25
CA GLU A 81 -20.84 -16.86 -1.06
C GLU A 81 -20.44 -15.77 -2.06
N VAL A 82 -19.99 -16.13 -3.26
CA VAL A 82 -19.54 -15.15 -4.26
C VAL A 82 -20.48 -15.11 -5.46
N LEU A 83 -20.91 -13.90 -5.81
CA LEU A 83 -21.61 -13.60 -7.06
C LEU A 83 -20.70 -12.80 -7.98
N LEU A 84 -20.33 -13.38 -9.11
CA LEU A 84 -19.59 -12.69 -10.16
C LEU A 84 -20.58 -11.93 -11.06
N HIS A 85 -20.54 -10.59 -11.03
CA HIS A 85 -21.43 -9.74 -11.79
C HIS A 85 -20.79 -8.39 -12.13
N GLY A 86 -21.08 -7.89 -13.34
CA GLY A 86 -20.59 -6.59 -13.83
C GLY A 86 -19.17 -6.64 -14.39
N ALA A 87 -18.87 -5.72 -15.29
CA ALA A 87 -17.55 -5.56 -15.91
C ALA A 87 -16.54 -4.85 -15.00
N ASN A 88 -17.02 -4.07 -14.03
CA ASN A 88 -16.21 -3.26 -13.13
C ASN A 88 -16.82 -3.23 -11.72
N PHE A 89 -16.10 -2.59 -10.79
CA PHE A 89 -16.51 -2.49 -9.38
C PHE A 89 -17.85 -1.76 -9.20
N ASP A 90 -18.12 -0.71 -9.98
CA ASP A 90 -19.34 0.09 -9.83
C ASP A 90 -20.58 -0.72 -10.24
N GLU A 91 -20.49 -1.52 -11.30
CA GLU A 91 -21.56 -2.44 -11.70
C GLU A 91 -21.79 -3.55 -10.67
N ALA A 92 -20.72 -4.14 -10.13
CA ALA A 92 -20.81 -5.13 -9.05
C ALA A 92 -21.47 -4.53 -7.80
N LYS A 93 -21.10 -3.29 -7.45
CA LYS A 93 -21.70 -2.54 -6.34
C LYS A 93 -23.17 -2.21 -6.57
N ALA A 94 -23.53 -1.75 -7.77
CA ALA A 94 -24.92 -1.49 -8.14
C ALA A 94 -25.77 -2.76 -7.96
N LYS A 95 -25.27 -3.91 -8.42
CA LYS A 95 -25.97 -5.19 -8.23
C LYS A 95 -26.10 -5.60 -6.76
N ALA A 96 -25.07 -5.39 -5.95
CA ALA A 96 -25.13 -5.66 -4.52
C ALA A 96 -26.20 -4.79 -3.82
N ILE A 97 -26.31 -3.51 -4.18
CA ILE A 97 -27.33 -2.60 -3.64
C ILE A 97 -28.73 -3.04 -4.10
N GLU A 98 -28.88 -3.40 -5.38
CA GLU A 98 -30.14 -3.92 -5.93
C GLU A 98 -30.61 -5.17 -5.16
N LEU A 99 -29.72 -6.14 -4.96
CA LEU A 99 -30.03 -7.37 -4.22
C LEU A 99 -30.31 -7.12 -2.74
N SER A 100 -29.62 -6.16 -2.12
CA SER A 100 -29.90 -5.72 -0.75
C SER A 100 -31.35 -5.24 -0.61
N GLN A 101 -31.83 -4.44 -1.56
CA GLN A 101 -33.19 -3.90 -1.55
C GLN A 101 -34.24 -4.97 -1.87
N GLN A 102 -33.97 -5.86 -2.83
CA GLN A 102 -34.93 -6.88 -3.28
C GLN A 102 -35.05 -8.08 -2.33
N GLN A 103 -33.94 -8.52 -1.74
CA GLN A 103 -33.89 -9.76 -0.95
C GLN A 103 -33.72 -9.51 0.55
N GLY A 104 -33.63 -8.24 0.97
CA GLY A 104 -33.53 -7.85 2.39
C GLY A 104 -32.15 -8.07 3.01
N PHE A 105 -31.11 -8.36 2.23
CA PHE A 105 -29.76 -8.46 2.76
C PHE A 105 -29.31 -7.14 3.38
N THR A 106 -28.64 -7.21 4.53
CA THR A 106 -28.05 -6.02 5.16
C THR A 106 -26.74 -5.64 4.48
N TRP A 107 -26.64 -4.43 3.94
CA TRP A 107 -25.42 -3.91 3.35
C TRP A 107 -24.32 -3.69 4.40
N VAL A 108 -23.12 -4.23 4.16
CA VAL A 108 -21.94 -4.04 5.03
C VAL A 108 -20.91 -3.14 4.33
N PRO A 109 -20.88 -1.83 4.63
CA PRO A 109 -19.99 -0.88 3.96
C PRO A 109 -18.51 -1.10 4.32
N PRO A 110 -17.60 -0.76 3.39
CA PRO A 110 -16.15 -0.91 3.60
C PRO A 110 -15.50 0.11 4.54
N PHE A 111 -16.19 1.21 4.87
CA PHE A 111 -15.68 2.27 5.75
C PHE A 111 -16.74 3.22 6.30
N ASP A 112 -17.71 3.67 5.50
CA ASP A 112 -18.59 4.80 5.86
C ASP A 112 -19.80 4.37 6.70
N HIS A 113 -19.53 3.96 7.94
CA HIS A 113 -20.56 3.56 8.89
C HIS A 113 -20.04 3.66 10.33
N PRO A 114 -20.82 4.23 11.28
CA PRO A 114 -20.36 4.44 12.65
C PRO A 114 -19.80 3.19 13.33
N MET A 115 -20.47 2.03 13.20
CA MET A 115 -19.97 0.77 13.77
C MET A 115 -18.73 0.23 13.09
N VAL A 116 -18.55 0.48 11.79
CA VAL A 116 -17.34 0.08 11.07
C VAL A 116 -16.18 0.93 11.56
N ILE A 117 -16.38 2.25 11.68
CA ILE A 117 -15.42 3.23 12.20
C ILE A 117 -15.02 2.89 13.63
N ALA A 118 -16.00 2.65 14.51
CA ALA A 118 -15.75 2.24 15.89
C ALA A 118 -14.95 0.93 15.98
N GLY A 119 -15.29 -0.05 15.13
CA GLY A 119 -14.52 -1.28 15.01
C GLY A 119 -13.08 -1.03 14.60
N GLN A 120 -12.81 -0.14 13.63
CA GLN A 120 -11.43 0.23 13.28
C GLN A 120 -10.70 0.94 14.44
N GLY A 121 -11.42 1.73 15.23
CA GLY A 121 -10.89 2.41 16.43
C GLY A 121 -10.32 1.45 17.47
N THR A 122 -10.74 0.18 17.51
CA THR A 122 -10.14 -0.84 18.39
C THR A 122 -8.63 -0.99 18.18
N LEU A 123 -8.12 -0.71 16.98
CA LEU A 123 -6.68 -0.67 16.71
C LEU A 123 -5.97 0.37 17.56
N ALA A 124 -6.55 1.57 17.68
CA ALA A 124 -5.98 2.64 18.49
C ALA A 124 -6.01 2.28 19.98
N LEU A 125 -7.04 1.57 20.45
CA LEU A 125 -7.12 1.13 21.84
C LEU A 125 -5.91 0.24 22.18
N GLU A 126 -5.65 -0.74 21.33
CA GLU A 126 -4.49 -1.61 21.47
C GLU A 126 -3.18 -0.82 21.34
N LEU A 127 -3.11 0.15 20.42
CA LEU A 127 -1.91 0.94 20.20
C LEU A 127 -1.51 1.73 21.46
N LEU A 128 -2.47 2.39 22.11
CA LEU A 128 -2.24 3.14 23.35
C LEU A 128 -1.93 2.23 24.54
N GLN A 129 -2.52 1.03 24.59
CA GLN A 129 -2.18 0.02 25.59
C GLN A 129 -0.75 -0.53 25.41
N GLN A 130 -0.27 -0.59 24.16
CA GLN A 130 1.06 -1.11 23.82
C GLN A 130 2.17 -0.07 24.03
N ASP A 131 1.92 1.19 23.69
CA ASP A 131 2.86 2.29 23.94
C ASP A 131 2.09 3.63 24.08
N ALA A 132 1.92 4.09 25.31
CA ALA A 132 1.28 5.37 25.61
C ALA A 132 2.22 6.58 25.44
N HIS A 133 3.51 6.37 25.15
CA HIS A 133 4.49 7.43 24.96
C HIS A 133 4.63 7.86 23.50
N LEU A 134 3.72 7.42 22.62
CA LEU A 134 3.72 7.82 21.22
C LEU A 134 3.56 9.32 21.06
N ASP A 135 4.39 9.93 20.22
CA ASP A 135 4.25 11.33 19.83
C ASP A 135 3.32 11.46 18.62
N ARG A 136 3.45 10.54 17.65
CA ARG A 136 2.69 10.58 16.39
C ARG A 136 2.31 9.20 15.86
N VAL A 137 1.15 9.12 15.24
CA VAL A 137 0.61 7.94 14.57
C VAL A 137 0.29 8.27 13.12
N PHE A 138 0.83 7.50 12.19
CA PHE A 138 0.60 7.63 10.75
C PHE A 138 -0.40 6.56 10.29
N VAL A 139 -1.48 7.01 9.67
CA VAL A 139 -2.63 6.15 9.33
C VAL A 139 -2.90 6.22 7.83
N PRO A 140 -2.96 5.08 7.11
CA PRO A 140 -3.26 5.10 5.68
C PRO A 140 -4.74 5.43 5.45
N VAL A 141 -5.02 6.23 4.41
CA VAL A 141 -6.36 6.68 4.07
C VAL A 141 -6.74 6.21 2.67
N GLY A 142 -7.81 5.41 2.60
CA GLY A 142 -8.65 5.24 1.42
C GLY A 142 -9.98 5.97 1.69
N GLY A 143 -11.06 5.24 1.95
CA GLY A 143 -12.34 5.85 2.34
C GLY A 143 -12.41 6.44 3.76
N GLY A 144 -11.28 6.55 4.48
CA GLY A 144 -11.20 7.24 5.78
C GLY A 144 -11.63 6.45 7.02
N GLY A 145 -12.25 5.26 6.90
CA GLY A 145 -12.79 4.54 8.07
C GLY A 145 -11.75 4.18 9.15
N LEU A 146 -10.52 3.83 8.74
CA LEU A 146 -9.43 3.57 9.68
C LEU A 146 -8.93 4.85 10.36
N ALA A 147 -8.67 5.89 9.57
CA ALA A 147 -8.21 7.18 10.10
C ALA A 147 -9.23 7.83 11.03
N ALA A 148 -10.51 7.84 10.66
CA ALA A 148 -11.57 8.33 11.52
C ALA A 148 -11.63 7.57 12.85
N GLY A 149 -11.63 6.23 12.81
CA GLY A 149 -11.71 5.42 14.03
C GLY A 149 -10.49 5.60 14.95
N VAL A 150 -9.29 5.62 14.37
CA VAL A 150 -8.04 5.84 15.10
C VAL A 150 -7.96 7.25 15.68
N ALA A 151 -8.29 8.27 14.87
CA ALA A 151 -8.23 9.66 15.28
C ALA A 151 -9.21 9.95 16.43
N VAL A 152 -10.48 9.54 16.30
CA VAL A 152 -11.48 9.71 17.37
C VAL A 152 -10.97 9.11 18.67
N LEU A 153 -10.56 7.84 18.66
CA LEU A 153 -10.17 7.18 19.90
C LEU A 153 -8.92 7.81 20.53
N ILE A 154 -7.90 8.13 19.72
CA ILE A 154 -6.69 8.78 20.21
C ILE A 154 -7.02 10.16 20.78
N LYS A 155 -7.83 10.98 20.10
CA LYS A 155 -8.16 12.33 20.57
C LYS A 155 -9.00 12.34 21.85
N GLN A 156 -9.81 11.31 22.06
CA GLN A 156 -10.58 11.18 23.31
C GLN A 156 -9.72 10.71 24.50
N LEU A 157 -8.70 9.87 24.28
CA LEU A 157 -7.90 9.28 25.37
C LEU A 157 -6.58 10.01 25.62
N MET A 158 -5.89 10.43 24.56
CA MET A 158 -4.56 11.04 24.60
C MET A 158 -4.44 12.12 23.50
N PRO A 159 -5.12 13.27 23.65
CA PRO A 159 -5.23 14.32 22.62
C PRO A 159 -3.90 14.91 22.16
N GLN A 160 -2.84 14.79 22.97
CA GLN A 160 -1.49 15.24 22.65
C GLN A 160 -0.81 14.44 21.53
N ILE A 161 -1.26 13.20 21.28
CA ILE A 161 -0.71 12.37 20.20
C ILE A 161 -1.23 12.90 18.88
N LYS A 162 -0.32 13.18 17.94
CA LYS A 162 -0.71 13.63 16.60
C LYS A 162 -1.08 12.45 15.72
N VAL A 163 -2.17 12.56 14.98
CA VAL A 163 -2.65 11.58 14.01
C VAL A 163 -2.54 12.18 12.63
N ILE A 164 -1.66 11.60 11.81
CA ILE A 164 -1.33 12.07 10.47
C ILE A 164 -1.92 11.09 9.45
N ALA A 165 -2.81 11.60 8.60
CA ALA A 165 -3.32 10.85 7.47
C ALA A 165 -2.26 10.72 6.38
N VAL A 166 -2.18 9.55 5.77
CA VAL A 166 -1.29 9.28 4.63
C VAL A 166 -2.10 8.76 3.45
N GLU A 167 -2.03 9.46 2.33
CA GLU A 167 -2.70 9.10 1.07
C GLU A 167 -1.70 8.79 -0.04
N ALA A 168 -2.12 7.95 -0.99
CA ALA A 168 -1.42 7.86 -2.26
C ALA A 168 -1.72 9.11 -3.10
N GLU A 169 -0.70 9.70 -3.71
CA GLU A 169 -0.82 10.93 -4.50
C GLU A 169 -1.84 10.82 -5.63
N ASP A 170 -1.93 9.65 -6.26
CA ASP A 170 -2.86 9.34 -7.34
C ASP A 170 -4.29 9.01 -6.86
N SER A 171 -4.53 8.96 -5.55
CA SER A 171 -5.80 8.57 -4.93
C SER A 171 -6.13 9.40 -3.68
N ALA A 172 -5.67 10.66 -3.65
CA ALA A 172 -5.71 11.55 -2.50
C ALA A 172 -7.10 12.20 -2.26
N CYS A 173 -8.09 11.36 -1.93
CA CYS A 173 -9.49 11.76 -1.83
C CYS A 173 -9.79 12.62 -0.59
N LEU A 174 -9.14 12.38 0.54
CA LEU A 174 -9.25 13.18 1.75
C LEU A 174 -8.62 14.55 1.53
N LYS A 175 -7.43 14.63 0.92
CA LYS A 175 -6.79 15.90 0.62
C LYS A 175 -7.68 16.78 -0.27
N ALA A 176 -8.22 16.21 -1.34
CA ALA A 176 -9.14 16.92 -2.23
C ALA A 176 -10.41 17.39 -1.49
N ALA A 177 -10.97 16.56 -0.62
CA ALA A 177 -12.14 16.91 0.17
C ALA A 177 -11.87 18.01 1.21
N LEU A 178 -10.69 17.97 1.87
CA LEU A 178 -10.26 19.01 2.81
C LEU A 178 -10.08 20.35 2.12
N ASP A 179 -9.46 20.36 0.93
CA ASP A 179 -9.24 21.58 0.16
C ASP A 179 -10.57 22.19 -0.35
N ALA A 180 -11.56 21.34 -0.67
CA ALA A 180 -12.90 21.75 -1.07
C ALA A 180 -13.86 22.05 0.10
N GLY A 181 -13.51 21.63 1.32
CA GLY A 181 -14.37 21.70 2.51
C GLY A 181 -15.55 20.71 2.52
N HIS A 182 -15.63 19.78 1.57
CA HIS A 182 -16.67 18.75 1.47
C HIS A 182 -16.19 17.57 0.63
N PRO A 183 -16.77 16.35 0.76
CA PRO A 183 -16.37 15.20 -0.04
C PRO A 183 -16.59 15.41 -1.54
N VAL A 184 -15.52 15.28 -2.33
CA VAL A 184 -15.51 15.43 -3.79
C VAL A 184 -15.08 14.14 -4.48
N ASP A 185 -15.57 13.96 -5.70
CA ASP A 185 -15.16 12.87 -6.59
C ASP A 185 -13.84 13.21 -7.27
N LEU A 186 -12.83 12.34 -7.12
CA LEU A 186 -11.62 12.40 -7.93
C LEU A 186 -11.93 12.03 -9.39
N PRO A 187 -11.27 12.68 -10.38
CA PRO A 187 -11.47 12.36 -11.78
C PRO A 187 -10.91 10.97 -12.14
N ARG A 188 -9.87 10.53 -11.43
CA ARG A 188 -9.18 9.25 -11.59
C ARG A 188 -8.61 8.80 -10.25
N VAL A 189 -8.41 7.50 -10.12
CA VAL A 189 -7.73 6.87 -8.98
C VAL A 189 -6.61 5.98 -9.49
N GLY A 190 -5.54 5.90 -8.71
CA GLY A 190 -4.45 4.95 -8.94
C GLY A 190 -4.89 3.50 -8.81
N LEU A 191 -4.13 2.61 -9.44
CA LEU A 191 -4.35 1.16 -9.33
C LEU A 191 -3.25 0.45 -8.54
N PHE A 192 -2.19 1.15 -8.16
CA PHE A 192 -1.06 0.52 -7.46
C PHE A 192 -1.41 0.12 -6.02
N ALA A 193 -2.04 1.04 -5.28
CA ALA A 193 -2.46 0.81 -3.90
C ALA A 193 -3.97 0.52 -3.83
N GLU A 194 -4.39 -0.64 -4.35
CA GLU A 194 -5.82 -1.04 -4.49
C GLU A 194 -6.66 -0.81 -3.23
N GLY A 195 -6.12 -1.06 -2.03
CA GLY A 195 -6.84 -0.90 -0.77
C GLY A 195 -7.18 0.55 -0.38
N VAL A 196 -6.54 1.53 -1.03
CA VAL A 196 -6.76 2.97 -0.83
C VAL A 196 -7.20 3.70 -2.10
N ALA A 197 -7.41 2.98 -3.21
CA ALA A 197 -7.90 3.51 -4.48
C ALA A 197 -9.39 3.89 -4.39
N VAL A 198 -9.69 4.96 -3.66
CA VAL A 198 -11.06 5.42 -3.37
C VAL A 198 -11.30 6.76 -4.05
N LYS A 199 -12.35 6.82 -4.88
CA LYS A 199 -12.68 8.02 -5.68
C LYS A 199 -13.17 9.18 -4.82
N ARG A 200 -13.97 8.89 -3.80
CA ARG A 200 -14.60 9.86 -2.90
C ARG A 200 -14.55 9.32 -1.48
N ILE A 201 -14.06 10.12 -0.55
CA ILE A 201 -14.07 9.78 0.87
C ILE A 201 -15.51 9.59 1.40
N GLY A 202 -15.67 8.82 2.47
CA GLY A 202 -16.96 8.68 3.15
C GLY A 202 -17.43 10.01 3.76
N ASP A 203 -18.74 10.16 3.90
CA ASP A 203 -19.33 11.38 4.44
C ASP A 203 -19.08 11.49 5.94
N GLU A 204 -19.32 10.43 6.70
CA GLU A 204 -19.09 10.42 8.14
C GLU A 204 -17.60 10.33 8.45
N THR A 205 -16.85 9.58 7.65
CA THR A 205 -15.39 9.51 7.82
C THR A 205 -14.73 10.86 7.53
N PHE A 206 -15.19 11.62 6.54
CA PHE A 206 -14.69 12.97 6.28
C PHE A 206 -14.97 13.93 7.44
N ARG A 207 -16.21 13.94 7.94
CA ARG A 207 -16.61 14.77 9.09
C ARG A 207 -15.69 14.55 10.28
N LEU A 208 -15.42 13.29 10.63
CA LEU A 208 -14.53 12.91 11.72
C LEU A 208 -13.06 13.25 11.41
N CYS A 209 -12.60 12.99 10.19
CA CYS A 209 -11.23 13.31 9.77
C CYS A 209 -10.96 14.82 9.86
N GLN A 210 -11.90 15.67 9.44
CA GLN A 210 -11.80 17.12 9.53
C GLN A 210 -11.70 17.62 10.98
N GLU A 211 -12.38 16.93 11.91
CA GLU A 211 -12.41 17.30 13.32
C GLU A 211 -11.17 16.82 14.11
N TYR A 212 -10.67 15.62 13.81
CA TYR A 212 -9.72 14.92 14.69
C TYR A 212 -8.32 14.68 14.13
N LEU A 213 -8.09 14.80 12.81
CA LEU A 213 -6.74 14.65 12.25
C LEU A 213 -5.93 15.93 12.43
N ASP A 214 -4.63 15.77 12.72
CA ASP A 214 -3.73 16.91 12.90
C ASP A 214 -3.08 17.36 11.59
N ASP A 215 -2.88 16.43 10.65
CA ASP A 215 -2.19 16.70 9.40
C ASP A 215 -2.47 15.62 8.35
N ILE A 216 -2.09 15.90 7.11
CA ILE A 216 -2.20 15.00 5.96
C ILE A 216 -0.96 15.09 5.07
N ILE A 217 -0.49 13.93 4.60
CA ILE A 217 0.61 13.87 3.64
C ILE A 217 0.31 12.87 2.52
N THR A 218 0.68 13.23 1.29
CA THR A 218 0.59 12.35 0.13
C THR A 218 1.96 11.78 -0.23
N VAL A 219 1.99 10.58 -0.82
CA VAL A 219 3.22 9.93 -1.32
C VAL A 219 2.99 9.25 -2.66
N ASP A 220 4.05 9.16 -3.46
CA ASP A 220 4.04 8.49 -4.75
C ASP A 220 4.28 6.97 -4.61
N SER A 221 4.05 6.24 -5.71
CA SER A 221 4.23 4.79 -5.76
C SER A 221 5.66 4.34 -5.52
N ASP A 222 6.66 5.16 -5.87
CA ASP A 222 8.07 4.83 -5.66
C ASP A 222 8.43 4.86 -4.16
N ALA A 223 7.91 5.85 -3.41
CA ALA A 223 8.05 5.90 -1.96
C ALA A 223 7.33 4.72 -1.27
N ILE A 224 6.16 4.32 -1.78
CA ILE A 224 5.44 3.13 -1.30
C ILE A 224 6.28 1.87 -1.52
N CYS A 225 6.85 1.67 -2.73
CA CYS A 225 7.74 0.55 -3.02
C CYS A 225 8.94 0.51 -2.04
N ALA A 226 9.58 1.66 -1.82
CA ALA A 226 10.70 1.75 -0.88
C ALA A 226 10.28 1.37 0.56
N ALA A 227 9.08 1.79 0.99
CA ALA A 227 8.54 1.43 2.31
C ALA A 227 8.19 -0.06 2.42
N MET A 228 7.68 -0.69 1.35
CA MET A 228 7.47 -2.14 1.31
C MET A 228 8.80 -2.89 1.50
N LYS A 229 9.85 -2.43 0.83
CA LYS A 229 11.20 -2.97 0.96
C LYS A 229 11.73 -2.81 2.39
N ASP A 230 11.58 -1.64 3.01
CA ASP A 230 12.03 -1.40 4.39
C ASP A 230 11.31 -2.33 5.39
N LEU A 231 9.98 -2.49 5.25
CA LEU A 231 9.20 -3.43 6.07
C LEU A 231 9.72 -4.87 5.95
N PHE A 232 10.10 -5.28 4.74
CA PHE A 232 10.70 -6.58 4.51
C PHE A 232 12.12 -6.67 5.10
N GLU A 233 12.96 -5.66 4.89
CA GLU A 233 14.37 -5.61 5.33
C GLU A 233 14.50 -5.56 6.86
N ASP A 234 13.61 -4.86 7.55
CA ASP A 234 13.73 -4.60 8.99
C ASP A 234 12.95 -5.61 9.85
N VAL A 235 11.70 -5.92 9.48
CA VAL A 235 10.80 -6.73 10.31
C VAL A 235 10.30 -8.01 9.64
N ARG A 236 10.85 -8.32 8.45
CA ARG A 236 10.48 -9.49 7.63
C ARG A 236 8.97 -9.57 7.39
N ALA A 237 8.31 -8.41 7.31
CA ALA A 237 6.90 -8.31 6.97
C ALA A 237 6.77 -8.06 5.47
N VAL A 238 5.89 -8.82 4.81
CA VAL A 238 5.52 -8.56 3.42
C VAL A 238 4.25 -7.72 3.45
N ALA A 239 4.37 -6.43 3.16
CA ALA A 239 3.23 -5.55 3.03
C ALA A 239 2.63 -5.64 1.62
N GLU A 240 1.34 -5.37 1.50
CA GLU A 240 0.77 -4.89 0.23
C GLU A 240 1.07 -3.38 0.07
N PRO A 241 0.91 -2.78 -1.13
CA PRO A 241 1.23 -1.35 -1.32
C PRO A 241 0.48 -0.42 -0.34
N SER A 242 -0.82 -0.63 -0.13
CA SER A 242 -1.60 0.12 0.87
C SER A 242 -1.12 -0.13 2.30
N GLY A 243 -0.59 -1.32 2.59
CA GLY A 243 0.02 -1.70 3.87
C GLY A 243 1.32 -0.96 4.19
N ALA A 244 2.09 -0.56 3.17
CA ALA A 244 3.32 0.20 3.35
C ALA A 244 3.12 1.72 3.27
N LEU A 245 1.94 2.17 2.84
CA LEU A 245 1.63 3.58 2.60
C LEU A 245 1.97 4.47 3.80
N ALA A 246 1.54 4.09 4.99
CA ALA A 246 1.75 4.88 6.20
C ALA A 246 3.24 5.04 6.57
N LEU A 247 4.08 4.03 6.31
CA LEU A 247 5.53 4.14 6.50
C LEU A 247 6.15 5.10 5.48
N ALA A 248 5.73 5.04 4.23
CA ALA A 248 6.19 5.98 3.20
C ALA A 248 5.87 7.43 3.59
N GLY A 249 4.64 7.69 4.04
CA GLY A 249 4.22 8.99 4.57
C GLY A 249 5.04 9.43 5.78
N MET A 250 5.25 8.53 6.75
CA MET A 250 6.09 8.80 7.92
C MET A 250 7.50 9.23 7.53
N LYS A 251 8.16 8.50 6.61
CA LYS A 251 9.52 8.83 6.15
C LYS A 251 9.58 10.22 5.52
N LYS A 252 8.60 10.53 4.65
CA LYS A 252 8.50 11.86 4.01
C LYS A 252 8.26 12.95 5.06
N TYR A 253 7.37 12.72 6.02
CA TYR A 253 7.03 13.67 7.07
C TYR A 253 8.20 13.96 8.02
N ILE A 254 8.96 12.93 8.41
CA ILE A 254 10.18 13.07 9.21
C ILE A 254 11.18 13.98 8.51
N ALA A 255 11.41 13.76 7.21
CA ALA A 255 12.36 14.55 6.44
C ALA A 255 11.92 16.01 6.28
N GLN A 256 10.64 16.25 5.97
CA GLN A 256 10.10 17.61 5.79
C GLN A 256 10.12 18.43 7.07
N ASN A 257 9.89 17.80 8.22
CA ASN A 257 9.77 18.48 9.51
C ASN A 257 11.02 18.36 10.40
N ASN A 258 12.10 17.76 9.90
CA ASN A 258 13.34 17.52 10.65
C ASN A 258 13.13 16.84 12.02
N ILE A 259 12.19 15.90 12.08
CA ILE A 259 11.78 15.25 13.34
C ILE A 259 12.91 14.36 13.86
N ARG A 260 13.28 14.54 15.13
CA ARG A 260 14.32 13.76 15.82
C ARG A 260 13.90 13.48 17.26
N GLY A 261 14.31 12.33 17.79
CA GLY A 261 14.09 11.97 19.20
C GLY A 261 12.70 11.44 19.55
N GLU A 262 11.71 11.60 18.67
CA GLU A 262 10.32 11.21 18.93
C GLU A 262 10.03 9.70 18.73
N ARG A 263 8.94 9.23 19.34
CA ARG A 263 8.34 7.90 19.19
C ARG A 263 7.18 7.96 18.20
N LEU A 264 7.38 7.34 17.04
CA LEU A 264 6.45 7.42 15.93
C LEU A 264 5.94 6.01 15.60
N ALA A 265 4.64 5.84 15.39
CA ALA A 265 4.05 4.57 14.93
C ALA A 265 3.39 4.72 13.56
N HIS A 266 3.50 3.70 12.72
CA HIS A 266 2.71 3.56 11.51
C HIS A 266 1.96 2.23 11.52
N ILE A 267 0.90 2.16 10.72
CA ILE A 267 0.08 0.96 10.61
C ILE A 267 0.48 0.20 9.36
N LEU A 268 0.88 -1.07 9.52
CA LEU A 268 0.96 -2.03 8.43
C LEU A 268 -0.45 -2.59 8.22
N SER A 269 -1.23 -1.97 7.33
CA SER A 269 -2.68 -2.18 7.24
C SER A 269 -3.09 -3.48 6.56
N GLY A 270 -2.25 -4.06 5.70
CA GLY A 270 -2.56 -5.27 4.99
C GLY A 270 -1.37 -5.91 4.28
N ALA A 271 -1.52 -7.17 3.92
CA ALA A 271 -0.50 -8.00 3.28
C ALA A 271 -1.02 -8.86 2.12
N ASN A 272 -2.21 -8.56 1.58
CA ASN A 272 -2.80 -9.32 0.48
C ASN A 272 -2.23 -8.86 -0.87
N VAL A 273 -0.99 -9.27 -1.14
CA VAL A 273 -0.25 -8.96 -2.36
C VAL A 273 -0.07 -10.20 -3.23
N ASN A 274 -0.21 -10.06 -4.55
CA ASN A 274 0.19 -11.11 -5.48
C ASN A 274 1.72 -11.23 -5.46
N PHE A 275 2.24 -12.45 -5.29
CA PHE A 275 3.68 -12.72 -5.28
C PHE A 275 4.42 -12.13 -6.49
N HIS A 276 3.82 -12.20 -7.69
CA HIS A 276 4.42 -11.60 -8.89
C HIS A 276 4.46 -10.06 -8.85
N GLY A 277 3.59 -9.43 -8.07
CA GLY A 277 3.62 -7.98 -7.81
C GLY A 277 4.90 -7.53 -7.10
N LEU A 278 5.56 -8.42 -6.34
CA LEU A 278 6.83 -8.13 -5.69
C LEU A 278 7.95 -7.86 -6.70
N ARG A 279 7.86 -8.40 -7.93
CA ARG A 279 8.81 -8.11 -9.00
C ARG A 279 8.80 -6.62 -9.35
N TYR A 280 7.62 -6.05 -9.58
CA TYR A 280 7.47 -4.63 -9.88
C TYR A 280 8.04 -3.76 -8.75
N VAL A 281 7.76 -4.13 -7.50
CA VAL A 281 8.28 -3.44 -6.32
C VAL A 281 9.81 -3.48 -6.28
N SER A 282 10.40 -4.65 -6.53
CA SER A 282 11.86 -4.83 -6.59
C SER A 282 12.49 -3.95 -7.69
N GLU A 283 11.96 -4.01 -8.91
CA GLU A 283 12.44 -3.22 -10.06
C GLU A 283 12.36 -1.71 -9.77
N ARG A 284 11.25 -1.23 -9.18
CA ARG A 284 11.08 0.18 -8.79
C ARG A 284 12.04 0.63 -7.69
N CYS A 285 12.27 -0.22 -6.69
CA CYS A 285 13.22 0.10 -5.62
C CYS A 285 14.66 0.22 -6.16
N GLU A 286 15.06 -0.63 -7.10
CA GLU A 286 16.40 -0.62 -7.68
C GLU A 286 16.67 0.68 -8.46
N LEU A 287 15.68 1.17 -9.20
CA LEU A 287 15.72 2.48 -9.86
C LEU A 287 15.83 3.65 -8.86
N GLY A 288 15.03 3.64 -7.80
CA GLY A 288 15.00 4.71 -6.80
C GLY A 288 16.25 4.77 -5.91
N GLU A 289 16.87 3.63 -5.61
CA GLU A 289 18.07 3.56 -4.76
C GLU A 289 19.38 3.83 -5.51
N GLN A 290 19.33 4.05 -6.85
CA GLN A 290 20.51 4.23 -7.70
C GLN A 290 21.59 3.15 -7.44
N ARG A 291 21.16 1.90 -7.20
CA ARG A 291 22.06 0.79 -6.82
C ARG A 291 22.81 0.20 -8.00
N GLU A 292 22.44 0.56 -9.21
CA GLU A 292 23.04 0.05 -10.44
C GLU A 292 23.43 1.20 -11.36
N ALA A 293 24.60 1.07 -11.98
CA ALA A 293 24.99 1.90 -13.12
C ALA A 293 24.78 1.09 -14.40
N LEU A 294 23.89 1.57 -15.27
CA LEU A 294 23.73 1.06 -16.62
C LEU A 294 24.67 1.84 -17.54
N LEU A 295 25.55 1.12 -18.24
CA LEU A 295 26.60 1.68 -19.06
C LEU A 295 26.51 1.10 -20.47
N ALA A 296 26.40 1.98 -21.47
CA ALA A 296 26.73 1.62 -22.85
C ALA A 296 28.22 1.88 -23.05
N VAL A 297 29.01 0.81 -23.15
CA VAL A 297 30.46 0.89 -23.32
C VAL A 297 30.83 0.35 -24.68
N THR A 298 31.66 1.08 -25.40
CA THR A 298 32.28 0.57 -26.63
C THR A 298 33.65 0.01 -26.30
N ILE A 299 33.90 -1.24 -26.65
CA ILE A 299 35.21 -1.90 -26.52
C ILE A 299 35.67 -2.41 -27.89
N PRO A 300 36.99 -2.53 -28.15
CA PRO A 300 37.47 -3.12 -29.40
C PRO A 300 36.97 -4.56 -29.56
N GLU A 301 36.50 -4.93 -30.75
CA GLU A 301 36.02 -6.28 -31.09
C GLU A 301 37.20 -7.23 -31.36
N GLU A 302 38.03 -7.46 -30.32
CA GLU A 302 39.19 -8.36 -30.35
C GLU A 302 39.13 -9.40 -29.22
N LYS A 303 39.78 -10.54 -29.44
CA LYS A 303 39.88 -11.61 -28.45
C LYS A 303 40.52 -11.08 -27.16
N GLY A 304 39.78 -11.14 -26.05
CA GLY A 304 40.25 -10.73 -24.72
C GLY A 304 39.84 -9.32 -24.29
N SER A 305 39.22 -8.50 -25.15
CA SER A 305 38.74 -7.17 -24.77
C SER A 305 37.78 -7.18 -23.58
N PHE A 306 36.87 -8.14 -23.55
CA PHE A 306 35.93 -8.26 -22.44
C PHE A 306 36.63 -8.58 -21.12
N LEU A 307 37.65 -9.45 -21.13
CA LEU A 307 38.41 -9.76 -19.92
C LEU A 307 39.14 -8.51 -19.38
N LYS A 308 39.74 -7.71 -20.28
CA LYS A 308 40.34 -6.41 -19.92
C LYS A 308 39.29 -5.46 -19.33
N PHE A 309 38.09 -5.41 -19.91
CA PHE A 309 36.99 -4.61 -19.38
C PHE A 309 36.52 -5.07 -17.98
N CYS A 310 36.35 -6.37 -17.75
CA CYS A 310 36.01 -6.91 -16.44
C CYS A 310 37.09 -6.61 -15.38
N GLN A 311 38.37 -6.65 -15.76
CA GLN A 311 39.47 -6.23 -14.88
C GLN A 311 39.37 -4.74 -14.52
N LEU A 312 38.96 -3.87 -15.45
CA LEU A 312 38.73 -2.44 -15.20
C LEU A 312 37.55 -2.17 -14.26
N LEU A 313 36.55 -3.06 -14.23
CA LEU A 313 35.44 -2.96 -13.28
C LEU A 313 35.88 -3.21 -11.83
N GLY A 314 37.10 -3.73 -11.60
CA GLY A 314 37.75 -3.72 -10.29
C GLY A 314 37.05 -4.61 -9.26
N GLY A 315 36.51 -5.75 -9.67
CA GLY A 315 35.81 -6.69 -8.78
C GLY A 315 34.38 -6.29 -8.41
N ARG A 316 33.82 -5.23 -9.00
CA ARG A 316 32.40 -4.90 -8.86
C ARG A 316 31.54 -5.99 -9.49
N SER A 317 30.42 -6.30 -8.84
CA SER A 317 29.47 -7.28 -9.36
C SER A 317 28.78 -6.74 -10.61
N VAL A 318 28.94 -7.46 -11.71
CA VAL A 318 28.17 -7.25 -12.95
C VAL A 318 26.79 -7.85 -12.74
N THR A 319 25.76 -7.03 -12.91
CA THR A 319 24.34 -7.40 -12.73
C THR A 319 23.69 -7.73 -14.06
N GLU A 320 24.07 -7.02 -15.12
CA GLU A 320 23.63 -7.31 -16.48
C GLU A 320 24.81 -7.22 -17.45
N PHE A 321 24.80 -8.11 -18.45
CA PHE A 321 25.72 -8.04 -19.57
C PHE A 321 24.99 -8.45 -20.84
N ASN A 322 24.75 -7.48 -21.71
CA ASN A 322 24.10 -7.68 -22.99
C ASN A 322 25.06 -7.24 -24.11
N TYR A 323 25.37 -8.19 -24.98
CA TYR A 323 26.21 -7.97 -26.15
C TYR A 323 25.56 -8.60 -27.36
N ARG A 324 25.59 -7.89 -28.48
CA ARG A 324 25.23 -8.42 -29.78
C ARG A 324 26.27 -7.94 -30.79
N PHE A 325 26.81 -8.87 -31.57
CA PHE A 325 27.73 -8.54 -32.65
C PHE A 325 27.06 -7.57 -33.63
N ALA A 326 27.72 -6.46 -33.91
CA ALA A 326 27.20 -5.38 -34.76
C ALA A 326 28.26 -4.84 -35.72
N ASP A 327 29.50 -4.69 -35.27
CA ASP A 327 30.61 -4.17 -36.07
C ASP A 327 31.89 -4.98 -35.79
N ALA A 328 32.70 -5.21 -36.82
CA ALA A 328 33.89 -6.04 -36.73
C ALA A 328 35.11 -5.34 -36.10
N LYS A 329 35.03 -4.04 -35.81
CA LYS A 329 36.08 -3.26 -35.15
C LYS A 329 35.69 -2.87 -33.72
N ASN A 330 34.44 -2.53 -33.49
CA ASN A 330 33.96 -2.02 -32.20
C ASN A 330 32.72 -2.79 -31.71
N ALA A 331 32.85 -3.44 -30.55
CA ALA A 331 31.75 -4.04 -29.83
C ALA A 331 31.05 -2.97 -28.97
N CYS A 332 29.73 -2.81 -29.12
CA CYS A 332 28.93 -2.07 -28.15
C CYS A 332 28.35 -3.05 -27.14
N ILE A 333 28.73 -2.90 -25.87
CA ILE A 333 28.23 -3.70 -24.76
C ILE A 333 27.35 -2.85 -23.85
N PHE A 334 26.23 -3.41 -23.44
CA PHE A 334 25.38 -2.84 -22.41
C PHE A 334 25.63 -3.58 -21.10
N VAL A 335 26.12 -2.86 -20.09
CA VAL A 335 26.59 -3.45 -18.84
C VAL A 335 25.93 -2.77 -17.66
N GLY A 336 25.29 -3.58 -16.82
CA GLY A 336 24.83 -3.21 -15.50
C GLY A 336 25.89 -3.53 -14.45
N VAL A 337 26.25 -2.55 -13.62
CA VAL A 337 27.23 -2.72 -12.54
C VAL A 337 26.63 -2.29 -11.21
N ARG A 338 26.63 -3.19 -10.22
CA ARG A 338 26.15 -2.89 -8.87
C ARG A 338 27.08 -1.89 -8.19
N LEU A 339 26.51 -0.79 -7.72
CA LEU A 339 27.17 0.27 -6.97
C LEU A 339 27.09 -0.02 -5.47
N SER A 340 28.19 0.21 -4.74
CA SER A 340 28.19 0.23 -3.28
C SER A 340 27.58 1.55 -2.75
N ARG A 341 26.83 1.49 -1.64
CA ARG A 341 26.16 2.64 -1.01
C ARG A 341 27.18 3.79 -0.77
N GLY A 342 26.84 5.01 -1.22
CA GLY A 342 27.62 6.23 -0.95
C GLY A 342 28.31 6.90 -2.16
N SER A 343 28.04 6.44 -3.38
CA SER A 343 28.88 6.79 -4.54
C SER A 343 28.30 7.84 -5.51
N ARG A 344 27.61 8.89 -5.05
CA ARG A 344 27.39 10.09 -5.91
C ARG A 344 28.71 10.62 -6.48
N ARG A 345 29.81 10.45 -5.73
CA ARG A 345 31.18 10.77 -6.15
C ARG A 345 31.77 9.75 -7.14
N ALA A 346 31.39 8.47 -7.08
CA ALA A 346 31.89 7.46 -8.03
C ALA A 346 31.11 7.46 -9.34
N GLN A 347 29.83 7.84 -9.37
CA GLN A 347 29.10 8.08 -10.63
C GLN A 347 29.78 9.17 -11.48
N ARG A 348 30.13 10.32 -10.88
CA ARG A 348 30.89 11.38 -11.56
C ARG A 348 32.31 10.92 -11.93
N ASN A 349 33.04 10.32 -11.00
CA ASN A 349 34.41 9.86 -11.27
C ASN A 349 34.46 8.74 -12.33
N PHE A 350 33.46 7.86 -12.43
CA PHE A 350 33.42 6.79 -13.41
C PHE A 350 33.04 7.32 -14.81
N ALA A 351 32.02 8.18 -14.90
CA ALA A 351 31.67 8.86 -16.15
C ALA A 351 32.81 9.77 -16.66
N ASP A 352 33.49 10.49 -15.76
CA ASP A 352 34.64 11.33 -16.10
C ASP A 352 35.90 10.52 -16.41
N ALA A 353 36.15 9.38 -15.74
CA ALA A 353 37.27 8.49 -16.06
C ALA A 353 37.09 7.80 -17.41
N GLN A 354 35.85 7.44 -17.78
CA GLN A 354 35.53 6.92 -19.12
C GLN A 354 35.67 8.00 -20.19
N ARG A 355 35.13 9.22 -19.99
CA ARG A 355 35.29 10.34 -20.95
C ARG A 355 36.75 10.74 -21.16
N ARG A 356 37.56 10.80 -20.09
CA ARG A 356 38.98 11.20 -20.18
C ARG A 356 39.89 10.14 -20.80
N ARG A 357 39.52 8.86 -20.76
CA ARG A 357 40.33 7.76 -21.35
C ARG A 357 39.89 7.36 -22.75
N LEU A 358 38.62 7.56 -23.12
CA LEU A 358 38.14 7.39 -24.50
C LEU A 358 38.58 8.53 -25.44
N GLN A 359 38.93 9.71 -24.92
CA GLN A 359 39.49 10.82 -25.72
C GLN A 359 41.02 10.77 -25.86
N ARG A 360 41.70 9.80 -25.24
CA ARG A 360 43.16 9.62 -25.30
C ARG A 360 43.58 8.30 -25.95
N GLY A 361 42.65 7.61 -26.62
CA GLY A 361 42.90 6.40 -27.41
C GLY A 361 42.73 6.68 -28.89
#